data_AF-B0BUJ3-F1
#
_entry.id   AF-B0BUJ3-F1
#
_cell.length_a   1.000
_cell.length_b   1.000
_cell.length_c   1.000
_cell.angle_alpha   90.00
_cell.angle_beta   90.00
_cell.angle_gamma   90.00
#
_symmetry.space_group_name_H-M   'P 1'
#
loop_
_entity.id
_entity.type
_entity.pdbx_description
1 polymer ?
#
loop_
_entity_poly.entity_id
_entity_poly.type
_entity_poly.pdbx_seq_one_letter_code
_entity_poly.pdbx_strand_id
1 'polypeptide(L)'
;MQKILFKGPNISMKNENPDIKEIKTLDDLPSGTGSEYFINVHGSEFFCKPTDLGLWGKIKSYFMPESSYLLMNIFSDEGTTPVLDITLLNKIQNNTTANQCNIVHIFSCHSGAAQHHLDWIQGNIVLCTYNKASDANIMRLAQNNYDARTKNNSLLIEYIRDHFHLLVASDFSISYKLDNQIYSFSLSANKIKQMKSIEELPAFLHKEYKAFVKFYENIHAKYHESYPEIFNLNIETKPKELTYDDLIKVFSRALTLETYNFNKFSLSKIETMLNQKGLCTDTSIRHAIEHGNSELLICLLNYGNTKVSTYTLDKAIEKGDLAILKAVLEHSTTKIALYNLGEAIEEGDLAILKAVLEHSTIEVGSSNIYTAEETHNLDVIELVKKYSTINTITSEENTIDTTLTVVEEVPVLGEGTEGV
;
A
#
# COMPACT_ATOMS: atom_id res chain seq x y z
N MET A 1 36.84 7.08 -18.71
CA MET A 1 36.45 5.69 -18.38
C MET A 1 34.99 5.51 -18.76
N GLN A 2 34.70 4.64 -19.72
CA GLN A 2 33.33 4.26 -20.08
C GLN A 2 32.69 3.52 -18.91
N LYS A 3 31.65 4.10 -18.30
CA LYS A 3 30.76 3.37 -17.38
C LYS A 3 29.99 2.35 -18.20
N ILE A 4 30.32 1.07 -18.03
CA ILE A 4 29.48 -0.03 -18.52
C ILE A 4 28.21 0.00 -17.67
N LEU A 5 27.13 0.49 -18.26
CA LEU A 5 25.82 0.52 -17.64
C LEU A 5 25.19 -0.87 -17.78
N PHE A 6 25.22 -1.67 -16.72
CA PHE A 6 24.46 -2.92 -16.68
C PHE A 6 22.97 -2.58 -16.48
N LYS A 7 22.26 -2.28 -17.58
CA LYS A 7 20.80 -2.37 -17.58
C LYS A 7 20.42 -3.83 -17.38
N GLY A 8 20.22 -4.25 -16.14
CA GLY A 8 19.52 -5.50 -15.90
C GLY A 8 18.02 -5.29 -15.70
N PRO A 9 17.27 -6.39 -15.56
CA PRO A 9 15.81 -6.40 -15.69
C PRO A 9 15.09 -5.50 -14.68
N ASN A 10 14.05 -4.84 -15.18
CA ASN A 10 13.14 -4.01 -14.40
C ASN A 10 12.29 -4.90 -13.47
N ILE A 11 12.60 -4.94 -12.18
CA ILE A 11 11.83 -5.70 -11.19
C ILE A 11 10.85 -4.73 -10.51
N SER A 12 9.83 -4.35 -11.27
CA SER A 12 8.57 -3.86 -10.71
C SER A 12 7.89 -4.99 -9.93
N MET A 13 7.13 -4.71 -8.86
CA MET A 13 6.22 -5.71 -8.26
C MET A 13 5.17 -6.26 -9.25
N LYS A 14 5.07 -5.67 -10.46
CA LYS A 14 4.27 -6.17 -11.59
C LYS A 14 5.06 -7.08 -12.54
N ASN A 15 6.33 -7.38 -12.24
CA ASN A 15 7.10 -8.34 -13.00
C ASN A 15 6.64 -9.74 -12.57
N GLU A 16 5.98 -10.46 -13.48
CA GLU A 16 5.47 -11.81 -13.25
C GLU A 16 6.59 -12.83 -12.99
N ASN A 17 7.84 -12.49 -13.28
CA ASN A 17 8.98 -13.37 -13.11
C ASN A 17 10.24 -12.64 -12.61
N PRO A 18 10.28 -12.16 -11.35
CA PRO A 18 11.51 -11.60 -10.80
C PRO A 18 12.53 -12.73 -10.58
N ASP A 19 13.83 -12.44 -10.69
CA ASP A 19 14.89 -13.28 -10.11
C ASP A 19 14.80 -13.19 -8.57
N ILE A 20 13.75 -13.80 -7.99
CA ILE A 20 13.54 -13.88 -6.55
C ILE A 20 14.50 -14.95 -6.02
N LYS A 21 15.53 -14.52 -5.29
CA LYS A 21 16.30 -15.44 -4.44
C LYS A 21 15.72 -15.35 -3.04
N GLU A 22 15.08 -16.41 -2.59
CA GLU A 22 14.63 -16.51 -1.20
C GLU A 22 15.86 -16.58 -0.27
N ILE A 23 15.97 -15.64 0.68
CA ILE A 23 16.96 -15.71 1.76
C ILE A 23 16.28 -16.49 2.88
N LYS A 24 16.68 -17.76 3.03
CA LYS A 24 16.09 -18.65 4.04
C LYS A 24 16.75 -18.48 5.40
N THR A 25 18.01 -18.03 5.40
CA THR A 25 18.80 -17.80 6.60
C THR A 25 19.64 -16.53 6.46
N LEU A 26 20.04 -15.92 7.59
CA LEU A 26 20.96 -14.78 7.60
C LEU A 26 22.32 -15.08 6.93
N ASP A 27 22.70 -16.35 6.81
CA ASP A 27 23.93 -16.77 6.14
C ASP A 27 23.84 -16.69 4.61
N ASP A 28 22.62 -16.59 4.05
CA ASP A 28 22.39 -16.42 2.62
C ASP A 28 22.55 -14.95 2.16
N LEU A 29 22.77 -14.01 3.10
CA LEU A 29 23.03 -12.61 2.79
C LEU A 29 24.35 -12.47 2.01
N PRO A 30 24.38 -11.72 0.90
CA PRO A 30 25.58 -11.56 0.10
C PRO A 30 26.73 -10.97 0.91
N SER A 31 27.91 -11.57 0.80
CA SER A 31 29.16 -10.93 1.19
C SER A 31 29.68 -10.07 0.04
N GLY A 32 30.10 -8.85 0.29
CA GLY A 32 30.57 -7.96 -0.79
C GLY A 32 31.17 -6.64 -0.30
N THR A 33 31.52 -5.79 -1.27
CA THR A 33 31.81 -4.38 -1.01
C THR A 33 30.52 -3.65 -0.68
N GLY A 34 30.57 -2.67 0.23
CA GLY A 34 29.43 -1.97 0.84
C GLY A 34 28.23 -1.79 -0.09
N SER A 35 27.05 -2.13 0.42
CA SER A 35 25.80 -2.19 -0.35
C SER A 35 24.74 -1.27 0.25
N GLU A 36 23.80 -0.84 -0.59
CA GLU A 36 22.62 -0.08 -0.17
C GLU A 36 21.42 -1.02 -0.06
N TYR A 37 20.86 -1.12 1.15
CA TYR A 37 19.80 -2.04 1.50
C TYR A 37 18.47 -1.29 1.67
N PHE A 38 17.40 -1.78 1.06
CA PHE A 38 16.03 -1.34 1.29
C PHE A 38 15.30 -2.46 2.01
N ILE A 39 15.12 -2.30 3.30
CA ILE A 39 14.49 -3.28 4.17
C ILE A 39 13.08 -2.83 4.46
N ASN A 40 12.16 -3.70 4.12
CA ASN A 40 10.75 -3.51 4.32
C ASN A 40 10.24 -4.58 5.27
N VAL A 41 9.72 -4.16 6.41
CA VAL A 41 9.32 -5.04 7.51
C VAL A 41 7.94 -4.64 8.00
N HIS A 42 7.17 -5.66 8.32
CA HIS A 42 5.85 -5.52 8.90
C HIS A 42 5.65 -6.65 9.89
N GLY A 43 5.37 -6.31 11.15
CA GLY A 43 5.01 -7.25 12.21
C GLY A 43 5.52 -6.78 13.57
N SER A 44 5.83 -7.69 14.49
CA SER A 44 6.43 -7.30 15.78
C SER A 44 7.92 -7.10 15.65
N GLU A 45 8.29 -5.87 15.37
CA GLU A 45 9.67 -5.42 15.30
C GLU A 45 10.18 -5.10 16.71
N PHE A 46 11.03 -5.98 17.26
CA PHE A 46 11.69 -5.75 18.53
C PHE A 46 13.14 -5.35 18.27
N PHE A 47 13.40 -4.04 18.19
CA PHE A 47 14.75 -3.53 18.32
C PHE A 47 15.11 -3.55 19.80
N CYS A 48 15.47 -4.72 20.34
CA CYS A 48 15.83 -4.91 21.74
C CYS A 48 17.30 -5.30 21.86
N LYS A 49 17.83 -5.28 23.08
CA LYS A 49 19.22 -5.68 23.36
C LYS A 49 19.40 -7.10 22.84
N PRO A 50 20.57 -7.48 22.26
CA PRO A 50 20.74 -8.77 21.58
C PRO A 50 20.13 -9.88 22.42
N THR A 51 19.01 -10.41 21.94
CA THR A 51 18.44 -11.62 22.48
C THR A 51 18.93 -12.73 21.55
N ASP A 52 19.26 -13.90 22.07
CA ASP A 52 19.69 -15.06 21.28
C ASP A 52 18.57 -15.59 20.34
N LEU A 53 17.54 -14.80 20.06
CA LEU A 53 16.30 -15.17 19.37
C LEU A 53 16.46 -15.26 17.85
N GLY A 54 17.51 -14.68 17.24
CA GLY A 54 17.78 -14.83 15.81
C GLY A 54 16.67 -14.31 14.90
N LEU A 55 16.58 -14.85 13.68
CA LEU A 55 15.61 -14.45 12.65
C LEU A 55 14.38 -15.37 12.67
N TRP A 56 13.19 -14.84 12.97
CA TRP A 56 11.92 -15.59 12.88
C TRP A 56 11.12 -15.01 11.72
N GLY A 57 10.77 -15.83 10.71
CA GLY A 57 10.02 -15.44 9.51
C GLY A 57 10.74 -15.76 8.19
N LYS A 58 10.04 -15.70 7.06
CA LYS A 58 10.63 -15.86 5.72
C LYS A 58 11.05 -14.50 5.16
N ILE A 59 12.32 -14.36 4.77
CA ILE A 59 12.79 -13.17 4.04
C ILE A 59 12.63 -13.44 2.54
N LYS A 60 11.71 -12.72 1.89
CA LYS A 60 11.72 -12.61 0.43
C LYS A 60 12.62 -11.45 0.05
N SER A 61 13.88 -11.75 -0.26
CA SER A 61 14.78 -10.78 -0.90
C SER A 61 14.58 -10.76 -2.40
N TYR A 62 14.51 -9.55 -2.94
CA TYR A 62 14.48 -9.29 -4.36
C TYR A 62 15.86 -8.80 -4.75
N PHE A 63 16.63 -9.69 -5.39
CA PHE A 63 17.94 -9.34 -5.92
C PHE A 63 17.74 -8.54 -7.19
N MET A 64 18.27 -7.32 -7.19
CA MET A 64 18.18 -6.42 -8.32
C MET A 64 19.42 -6.56 -9.20
N PRO A 65 19.36 -6.17 -10.46
CA PRO A 65 20.38 -6.54 -11.44
C PRO A 65 21.74 -5.84 -11.30
N GLU A 66 21.80 -4.75 -10.54
CA GLU A 66 23.05 -4.14 -10.11
C GLU A 66 23.36 -4.59 -8.68
N SER A 67 24.54 -5.17 -8.46
CA SER A 67 24.98 -5.74 -7.18
C SER A 67 25.08 -4.76 -6.01
N SER A 68 24.80 -3.47 -6.25
CA SER A 68 24.94 -2.37 -5.28
C SER A 68 23.65 -2.08 -4.50
N TYR A 69 22.49 -2.60 -4.93
CA TYR A 69 21.19 -2.34 -4.31
C TYR A 69 20.46 -3.65 -3.97
N LEU A 70 20.01 -3.80 -2.71
CA LEU A 70 19.25 -4.98 -2.27
C LEU A 70 17.90 -4.57 -1.67
N LEU A 71 16.79 -5.02 -2.25
CA LEU A 71 15.45 -4.86 -1.67
C LEU A 71 15.07 -6.14 -0.91
N MET A 72 14.79 -6.02 0.38
CA MET A 72 14.39 -7.12 1.25
C MET A 72 12.98 -6.89 1.78
N ASN A 73 12.06 -7.79 1.47
CA ASN A 73 10.74 -7.82 2.07
C ASN A 73 10.69 -8.95 3.09
N ILE A 74 10.47 -8.62 4.36
CA ILE A 74 10.39 -9.59 5.45
C ILE A 74 8.91 -9.85 5.73
N PHE A 75 8.48 -11.11 5.56
CA PHE A 75 7.10 -11.54 5.80
C PHE A 75 7.07 -12.69 6.80
N SER A 76 5.99 -12.81 7.56
CA SER A 76 5.70 -14.00 8.35
C SER A 76 4.85 -15.01 7.58
N ASP A 77 5.09 -16.29 7.82
CA ASP A 77 4.08 -17.34 7.57
C ASP A 77 3.01 -17.29 8.68
N GLU A 78 1.81 -17.81 8.40
CA GLU A 78 0.73 -17.95 9.41
C GLU A 78 1.26 -18.59 10.70
N GLY A 79 1.11 -17.88 11.82
CA GLY A 79 1.55 -18.32 13.15
C GLY A 79 2.98 -17.96 13.56
N THR A 80 3.74 -17.25 12.71
CA THR A 80 5.05 -16.70 13.08
C THR A 80 5.01 -15.18 13.11
N THR A 81 5.80 -14.56 13.99
CA THR A 81 5.92 -13.09 14.06
C THR A 81 7.26 -12.70 13.45
N PRO A 82 7.30 -11.83 12.42
CA PRO A 82 8.55 -11.46 11.79
C PRO A 82 9.29 -10.50 12.71
N VAL A 83 10.53 -10.85 13.08
CA VAL A 83 11.35 -10.04 13.99
C VAL A 83 12.49 -9.39 13.22
N LEU A 84 12.44 -8.07 13.07
CA LEU A 84 13.60 -7.27 12.73
C LEU A 84 14.30 -6.85 14.03
N ASP A 85 15.50 -7.38 14.24
CA ASP A 85 16.35 -7.08 15.39
C ASP A 85 17.73 -6.58 14.92
N ILE A 86 18.48 -5.97 15.83
CA ILE A 86 19.87 -5.52 15.70
C ILE A 86 20.77 -6.57 15.03
N THR A 87 20.44 -7.86 15.23
CA THR A 87 21.12 -9.01 14.64
C THR A 87 21.21 -8.94 13.12
N LEU A 88 20.14 -8.52 12.42
CA LEU A 88 20.17 -8.36 10.95
C LEU A 88 21.15 -7.24 10.54
N LEU A 89 21.09 -6.09 11.22
CA LEU A 89 21.96 -4.96 10.94
C LEU A 89 23.43 -5.31 11.24
N ASN A 90 23.69 -6.05 12.31
CA ASN A 90 25.00 -6.61 12.62
C ASN A 90 25.49 -7.59 11.56
N LYS A 91 24.60 -8.45 11.03
CA LYS A 91 24.97 -9.38 9.96
C LYS A 91 25.32 -8.66 8.66
N ILE A 92 24.54 -7.65 8.27
CA ILE A 92 24.85 -6.79 7.11
C ILE A 92 26.26 -6.20 7.25
N GLN A 93 26.57 -5.67 8.43
CA GLN A 93 27.87 -5.09 8.72
C GLN A 93 29.00 -6.12 8.70
N ASN A 94 28.79 -7.28 9.33
CA ASN A 94 29.78 -8.35 9.40
C ASN A 94 30.06 -9.02 8.05
N ASN A 95 29.11 -8.96 7.10
CA ASN A 95 29.27 -9.49 5.74
C ASN A 95 29.95 -8.49 4.78
N THR A 96 30.23 -7.27 5.24
CA THR A 96 30.89 -6.23 4.47
C THR A 96 32.40 -6.24 4.75
N THR A 97 33.23 -5.90 3.77
CA THR A 97 34.68 -5.78 3.99
C THR A 97 34.99 -4.76 5.08
N ALA A 98 36.04 -5.03 5.85
CA ALA A 98 36.41 -4.21 7.00
C ALA A 98 36.55 -2.73 6.61
N ASN A 99 35.87 -1.86 7.39
CA ASN A 99 35.81 -0.39 7.29
C ASN A 99 34.89 0.23 6.24
N GLN A 100 34.21 -0.53 5.38
CA GLN A 100 33.22 0.05 4.47
C GLN A 100 31.89 0.35 5.18
N CYS A 101 31.26 1.47 4.83
CA CYS A 101 29.98 1.88 5.40
C CYS A 101 28.81 1.42 4.52
N ASN A 102 27.83 0.73 5.09
CA ASN A 102 26.59 0.39 4.39
C ASN A 102 25.54 1.49 4.57
N ILE A 103 24.67 1.64 3.56
CA ILE A 103 23.47 2.47 3.65
C ILE A 103 22.27 1.54 3.79
N VAL A 104 21.45 1.74 4.82
CA VAL A 104 20.28 0.88 5.09
C VAL A 104 19.04 1.75 5.26
N HIS A 105 18.07 1.54 4.39
CA HIS A 105 16.74 2.13 4.42
C HIS A 105 15.77 1.16 5.11
N ILE A 106 15.13 1.55 6.21
CA ILE A 106 14.13 0.75 6.91
C ILE A 106 12.76 1.42 6.75
N PHE A 107 11.83 0.67 6.17
CA PHE A 107 10.42 0.99 6.07
C PHE A 107 9.66 0.05 7.01
N SER A 108 9.31 0.53 8.20
CA SER A 108 8.54 -0.24 9.19
C SER A 108 7.85 0.69 10.20
N CYS A 109 6.78 0.20 10.83
CA CYS A 109 6.01 0.98 11.79
C CYS A 109 6.78 1.26 13.10
N HIS A 110 7.78 0.42 13.42
CA HIS A 110 8.70 0.58 14.55
C HIS A 110 10.12 1.00 14.14
N SER A 111 10.34 1.49 12.90
CA SER A 111 11.68 1.85 12.39
C SER A 111 12.44 2.86 13.27
N GLY A 112 11.73 3.71 14.02
CA GLY A 112 12.32 4.63 15.00
C GLY A 112 13.05 3.93 16.15
N ALA A 113 12.67 2.71 16.51
CA ALA A 113 13.39 1.96 17.54
C ALA A 113 14.78 1.50 17.05
N ALA A 114 14.95 1.26 15.74
CA ALA A 114 16.28 1.04 15.14
C ALA A 114 17.25 2.20 15.44
N GLN A 115 16.74 3.44 15.42
CA GLN A 115 17.53 4.64 15.70
C GLN A 115 17.98 4.73 17.15
N HIS A 116 17.12 4.33 18.09
CA HIS A 116 17.43 4.33 19.51
C HIS A 116 18.49 3.30 19.90
N HIS A 117 18.71 2.28 19.06
CA HIS A 117 19.59 1.15 19.34
C HIS A 117 20.79 1.06 18.40
N LEU A 118 21.10 2.14 17.64
CA LEU A 118 22.27 2.18 16.74
C LEU A 118 23.59 1.88 17.47
N ASP A 119 23.69 2.18 18.76
CA ASP A 119 24.86 1.92 19.60
C ASP A 119 25.20 0.43 19.71
N TRP A 120 24.22 -0.46 19.50
CA TRP A 120 24.43 -1.92 19.52
C TRP A 120 24.79 -2.51 18.15
N ILE A 121 24.75 -1.71 17.09
CA ILE A 121 25.20 -2.14 15.76
C ILE A 121 26.73 -2.14 15.75
N GLN A 122 27.37 -3.13 15.16
CA GLN A 122 28.82 -3.20 14.96
C GLN A 122 29.22 -2.47 13.68
N GLY A 123 30.40 -1.85 13.65
CA GLY A 123 30.91 -1.17 12.45
C GLY A 123 30.19 0.13 12.09
N ASN A 124 30.32 0.52 10.81
CA ASN A 124 29.89 1.82 10.28
C ASN A 124 28.63 1.67 9.43
N ILE A 125 27.61 2.48 9.71
CA ILE A 125 26.32 2.39 9.02
C ILE A 125 25.69 3.76 8.86
N VAL A 126 25.09 4.02 7.69
CA VAL A 126 24.12 5.08 7.47
C VAL A 126 22.74 4.45 7.52
N LEU A 127 21.94 4.80 8.53
CA LEU A 127 20.59 4.29 8.71
C LEU A 127 19.57 5.35 8.33
N CYS A 128 18.77 5.08 7.31
CA CYS A 128 17.63 5.87 6.89
C CYS A 128 16.34 5.18 7.37
N THR A 129 15.49 5.88 8.11
CA THR A 129 14.19 5.36 8.54
C THR A 129 13.06 6.22 8.01
N TYR A 130 11.94 5.57 7.73
CA TYR A 130 10.74 6.19 7.19
C TYR A 130 9.54 5.85 8.08
N ASN A 131 8.50 6.68 7.99
CA ASN A 131 7.32 6.74 8.86
C ASN A 131 6.89 5.46 9.61
N LYS A 132 6.31 5.71 10.79
CA LYS A 132 5.53 4.84 11.68
C LYS A 132 4.12 4.51 11.14
N ALA A 133 3.95 4.21 9.85
CA ALA A 133 2.63 4.01 9.25
C ALA A 133 2.25 2.53 9.11
N SER A 134 0.96 2.21 8.98
CA SER A 134 0.47 0.85 8.76
C SER A 134 0.74 0.28 7.35
N ASP A 135 0.61 -1.02 7.27
CA ASP A 135 1.06 -2.02 6.28
C ASP A 135 1.02 -1.59 4.81
N ALA A 136 -0.14 -1.17 4.31
CA ALA A 136 -0.31 -0.89 2.87
C ALA A 136 0.39 0.40 2.40
N ASN A 137 0.64 1.37 3.30
CA ASN A 137 1.32 2.61 2.94
C ASN A 137 2.85 2.46 2.98
N ILE A 138 3.38 1.64 3.89
CA ILE A 138 4.81 1.33 3.96
C ILE A 138 5.28 0.74 2.63
N MET A 139 4.57 -0.25 2.07
CA MET A 139 4.95 -0.88 0.79
C MET A 139 5.08 0.15 -0.34
N ARG A 140 4.05 0.99 -0.48
CA ARG A 140 3.99 1.98 -1.57
C ARG A 140 4.99 3.11 -1.35
N LEU A 141 5.22 3.53 -0.11
CA LEU A 141 6.23 4.53 0.23
C LEU A 141 7.64 3.98 -0.02
N ALA A 142 7.91 2.75 0.40
CA ALA A 142 9.16 2.03 0.16
C ALA A 142 9.44 1.93 -1.34
N GLN A 143 8.47 1.45 -2.13
CA GLN A 143 8.61 1.35 -3.57
C GLN A 143 8.86 2.71 -4.23
N ASN A 144 8.10 3.75 -3.87
CA ASN A 144 8.30 5.08 -4.45
C ASN A 144 9.69 5.64 -4.14
N ASN A 145 10.17 5.46 -2.91
CA ASN A 145 11.50 5.94 -2.51
C ASN A 145 12.61 5.12 -3.16
N TYR A 146 12.45 3.80 -3.24
CA TYR A 146 13.33 2.92 -3.98
C TYR A 146 13.40 3.30 -5.47
N ASP A 147 12.26 3.45 -6.14
CA ASP A 147 12.19 3.83 -7.55
C ASP A 147 12.85 5.19 -7.78
N ALA A 148 12.59 6.17 -6.91
CA ALA A 148 13.20 7.49 -6.99
C ALA A 148 14.73 7.43 -6.78
N ARG A 149 15.21 6.56 -5.89
CA ARG A 149 16.61 6.39 -5.53
C ARG A 149 17.41 5.60 -6.58
N THR A 150 16.77 4.65 -7.27
CA THR A 150 17.41 3.76 -8.23
C THR A 150 17.26 4.18 -9.69
N LYS A 151 16.13 4.79 -10.08
CA LYS A 151 15.84 5.14 -11.49
C LYS A 151 16.89 6.04 -12.12
N ASN A 152 17.51 6.91 -11.33
CA ASN A 152 18.54 7.85 -11.81
C ASN A 152 19.95 7.47 -11.37
N ASN A 153 20.11 6.36 -10.63
CA ASN A 153 21.35 6.00 -9.94
C ASN A 153 21.98 7.23 -9.22
N SER A 154 21.14 8.02 -8.55
CA SER A 154 21.56 9.22 -7.84
C SER A 154 22.45 8.84 -6.66
N LEU A 155 23.11 9.81 -6.03
CA LEU A 155 23.73 9.58 -4.72
C LEU A 155 22.70 9.86 -3.61
N LEU A 156 22.90 9.28 -2.42
CA LEU A 156 21.98 9.45 -1.29
C LEU A 156 21.69 10.93 -1.02
N ILE A 157 22.72 11.77 -1.07
CA ILE A 157 22.59 13.21 -0.79
C ILE A 157 21.81 13.96 -1.88
N GLU A 158 21.96 13.58 -3.14
CA GLU A 158 21.19 14.14 -4.26
C GLU A 158 19.73 13.72 -4.17
N TYR A 159 19.48 12.45 -3.85
CA TYR A 159 18.14 11.95 -3.59
C TYR A 159 17.45 12.75 -2.47
N ILE A 160 18.16 12.98 -1.35
CA ILE A 160 17.63 13.77 -0.24
C ILE A 160 17.35 15.21 -0.68
N ARG A 161 18.25 15.87 -1.42
CA ARG A 161 18.02 17.23 -1.98
C ARG A 161 16.75 17.27 -2.83
N ASP A 162 16.63 16.36 -3.78
CA ASP A 162 15.58 16.41 -4.80
C ASP A 162 14.20 16.00 -4.25
N HIS A 163 14.18 15.17 -3.21
CA HIS A 163 12.96 14.63 -2.61
C HIS A 163 12.70 15.15 -1.19
N PHE A 164 13.46 16.15 -0.73
CA PHE A 164 13.40 16.64 0.64
C PHE A 164 11.98 16.93 1.12
N HIS A 165 11.20 17.63 0.28
CA HIS A 165 9.80 17.95 0.52
C HIS A 165 8.92 16.72 0.81
N LEU A 166 9.11 15.61 0.10
CA LEU A 166 8.38 14.36 0.35
C LEU A 166 8.93 13.58 1.55
N LEU A 167 10.24 13.68 1.82
CA LEU A 167 10.87 13.08 3.01
C LEU A 167 10.34 13.73 4.30
N VAL A 168 10.19 15.06 4.32
CA VAL A 168 9.56 15.77 5.45
C VAL A 168 8.13 15.28 5.67
N ALA A 169 7.38 15.10 4.59
CA ALA A 169 6.02 14.56 4.67
C ALA A 169 5.96 13.11 5.18
N SER A 170 7.08 12.38 5.17
CA SER A 170 7.17 10.95 5.48
C SER A 170 7.81 10.64 6.84
N ASP A 171 7.94 11.64 7.73
CA ASP A 171 8.63 11.51 9.02
C ASP A 171 10.03 10.84 8.88
N PHE A 172 10.76 11.20 7.82
CA PHE A 172 12.07 10.63 7.49
C PHE A 172 13.11 10.99 8.54
N SER A 173 14.01 10.04 8.85
CA SER A 173 15.17 10.29 9.70
C SER A 173 16.41 9.60 9.14
N ILE A 174 17.58 10.19 9.38
CA ILE A 174 18.87 9.66 8.95
C ILE A 174 19.86 9.71 10.10
N SER A 175 20.58 8.60 10.32
CA SER A 175 21.59 8.44 11.35
C SER A 175 22.89 7.93 10.74
N TYR A 176 23.99 8.63 10.99
CA TYR A 176 25.34 8.20 10.64
C TYR A 176 26.00 7.65 11.89
N LYS A 177 26.33 6.35 11.89
CA LYS A 177 27.22 5.75 12.88
C LYS A 177 28.57 5.51 12.25
N LEU A 178 29.55 6.32 12.65
CA LEU A 178 30.90 6.36 12.11
C LEU A 178 31.89 6.41 13.26
N ASP A 179 32.83 5.47 13.32
CA ASP A 179 33.85 5.39 14.38
C ASP A 179 33.25 5.43 15.80
N ASN A 180 32.18 4.67 16.03
CA ASN A 180 31.39 4.65 17.28
C ASN A 180 30.76 5.98 17.70
N GLN A 181 30.73 6.99 16.82
CA GLN A 181 29.97 8.22 17.00
C GLN A 181 28.66 8.14 16.23
N ILE A 182 27.57 8.65 16.81
CA ILE A 182 26.23 8.65 16.19
C ILE A 182 25.79 10.08 15.97
N TYR A 183 25.43 10.40 14.72
CA TYR A 183 24.88 11.68 14.31
C TYR A 183 23.51 11.45 13.69
N SER A 184 22.46 12.04 14.25
CA SER A 184 21.09 11.84 13.77
C SER A 184 20.41 13.14 13.39
N PHE A 185 19.59 13.07 12.35
CA PHE A 185 18.72 14.15 11.90
C PHE A 185 17.35 13.58 11.57
N SER A 186 16.30 14.24 12.04
CA SER A 186 14.92 13.76 11.91
C SER A 186 14.03 14.88 11.39
N LEU A 187 13.19 14.52 10.44
CA LEU A 187 12.13 15.35 9.90
C LEU A 187 10.79 14.89 10.44
N SER A 188 9.84 15.83 10.58
CA SER A 188 8.48 15.49 10.99
C SER A 188 7.41 16.21 10.17
N ALA A 189 6.40 15.44 9.78
CA ALA A 189 5.20 15.93 9.12
C ALA A 189 4.25 16.67 10.08
N ASN A 190 4.51 16.66 11.39
CA ASN A 190 3.62 17.26 12.40
C ASN A 190 3.31 18.73 12.15
N LYS A 191 4.29 19.51 11.67
CA LYS A 191 4.04 20.92 11.36
C LYS A 191 3.16 21.09 10.14
N ILE A 192 3.34 20.26 9.11
CA ILE A 192 2.53 20.26 7.87
C ILE A 192 1.06 19.99 8.20
N LYS A 193 0.81 19.01 9.08
CA LYS A 193 -0.54 18.62 9.54
C LYS A 193 -1.31 19.71 10.29
N GLN A 194 -0.64 20.81 10.66
CA GLN A 194 -1.20 21.94 11.40
C GLN A 194 -1.18 23.25 10.59
N MET A 195 -0.69 23.23 9.36
CA MET A 195 -0.64 24.42 8.50
C MET A 195 -2.05 24.79 8.06
N LYS A 196 -2.37 26.09 8.15
CA LYS A 196 -3.66 26.61 7.70
C LYS A 196 -3.68 26.86 6.21
N SER A 197 -2.50 27.06 5.62
CA SER A 197 -2.31 27.44 4.23
C SER A 197 -1.16 26.67 3.59
N ILE A 198 -1.33 26.25 2.34
CA ILE A 198 -0.27 25.61 1.55
C ILE A 198 0.93 26.54 1.29
N GLU A 199 0.71 27.86 1.35
CA GLU A 199 1.72 28.90 1.18
C GLU A 199 2.71 28.96 2.36
N GLU A 200 2.38 28.37 3.53
CA GLU A 200 3.32 28.25 4.65
C GLU A 200 4.43 27.22 4.37
N LEU A 201 4.16 26.27 3.48
CA LEU A 201 4.99 25.09 3.26
C LEU A 201 6.38 25.43 2.67
N PRO A 202 6.55 26.28 1.65
CA PRO A 202 7.87 26.59 1.09
C PRO A 202 8.85 27.18 2.11
N ALA A 203 8.38 28.08 2.98
CA ALA A 203 9.20 28.71 4.01
C ALA A 203 9.62 27.70 5.08
N PHE A 204 8.70 26.82 5.50
CA PHE A 204 9.00 25.71 6.40
C PHE A 204 10.03 24.75 5.80
N LEU A 205 9.82 24.30 4.56
CA LEU A 205 10.73 23.37 3.88
C LEU A 205 12.13 23.97 3.70
N HIS A 206 12.24 25.26 3.37
CA HIS A 206 13.54 25.96 3.30
C HIS A 206 14.27 25.97 4.64
N LYS A 207 13.54 26.21 5.74
CA LYS A 207 14.12 26.20 7.09
C LYS A 207 14.65 24.83 7.46
N GLU A 208 13.84 23.78 7.25
CA GLU A 208 14.24 22.40 7.52
C GLU A 208 15.41 21.96 6.63
N TYR A 209 15.41 22.33 5.34
CA TYR A 209 16.51 22.01 4.43
C TYR A 209 17.81 22.67 4.85
N LYS A 210 17.78 23.93 5.27
CA LYS A 210 18.95 24.63 5.80
C LYS A 210 19.51 23.95 7.06
N ALA A 211 18.64 23.44 7.93
CA ALA A 211 19.07 22.69 9.10
C ALA A 211 19.75 21.37 8.68
N PHE A 212 19.20 20.67 7.69
CA PHE A 212 19.78 19.45 7.14
C PHE A 212 21.15 19.70 6.48
N VAL A 213 21.28 20.76 5.67
CA VAL A 213 22.55 21.19 5.06
C VAL A 213 23.63 21.37 6.11
N LYS A 214 23.33 22.12 7.18
CA LYS A 214 24.26 22.34 8.29
C LYS A 214 24.65 21.04 8.99
N PHE A 215 23.68 20.15 9.20
CA PHE A 215 23.93 18.83 9.77
C PHE A 215 24.90 18.01 8.90
N TYR A 216 24.65 17.94 7.59
CA TYR A 216 25.50 17.21 6.65
C TYR A 216 26.90 17.82 6.54
N GLU A 217 27.02 19.14 6.41
CA GLU A 217 28.31 19.85 6.33
C GLU A 217 29.22 19.55 7.53
N ASN A 218 28.65 19.49 8.75
CA ASN A 218 29.41 19.17 9.96
C ASN A 218 30.01 17.76 9.92
N ILE A 219 29.25 16.78 9.42
CA ILE A 219 29.69 15.39 9.34
C ILE A 219 30.69 15.24 8.18
N HIS A 220 30.37 15.80 7.01
CA HIS A 220 31.23 15.81 5.83
C HIS A 220 32.61 16.40 6.16
N ALA A 221 32.67 17.55 6.83
CA ALA A 221 33.94 18.17 7.23
C ALA A 221 34.84 17.24 8.07
N LYS A 222 34.24 16.35 8.86
CA LYS A 222 34.96 15.39 9.71
C LYS A 222 35.31 14.08 9.00
N TYR A 223 34.47 13.61 8.09
CA TYR A 223 34.50 12.21 7.62
C TYR A 223 34.74 12.03 6.11
N HIS A 224 34.75 13.09 5.31
CA HIS A 224 34.84 12.95 3.84
C HIS A 224 36.11 12.25 3.34
N GLU A 225 37.24 12.42 4.03
CA GLU A 225 38.49 11.72 3.67
C GLU A 225 38.48 10.24 4.11
N SER A 226 37.83 9.93 5.24
CA SER A 226 37.80 8.58 5.82
C SER A 226 36.73 7.68 5.18
N TYR A 227 35.62 8.27 4.72
CA TYR A 227 34.48 7.57 4.13
C TYR A 227 34.06 8.22 2.79
N PRO A 228 34.96 8.27 1.79
CA PRO A 228 34.71 8.94 0.52
C PRO A 228 33.58 8.29 -0.30
N GLU A 229 33.23 7.04 -0.02
CA GLU A 229 32.08 6.35 -0.63
C GLU A 229 30.73 6.91 -0.19
N ILE A 230 30.65 7.47 1.03
CA ILE A 230 29.44 8.10 1.58
C ILE A 230 29.44 9.61 1.31
N PHE A 231 30.61 10.23 1.39
CA PHE A 231 30.81 11.69 1.31
C PHE A 231 31.56 12.09 0.04
N ASN A 232 31.12 11.58 -1.10
CA ASN A 232 31.71 11.92 -2.41
C ASN A 232 31.24 13.26 -2.97
N LEU A 233 30.26 13.91 -2.33
CA LEU A 233 29.69 15.18 -2.76
C LEU A 233 29.45 16.13 -1.59
N ASN A 234 29.68 17.41 -1.87
CA ASN A 234 29.13 18.50 -1.07
C ASN A 234 27.62 18.61 -1.33
N ILE A 235 26.85 18.93 -0.30
CA ILE A 235 25.42 19.20 -0.45
C ILE A 235 25.20 20.59 -1.05
N GLU A 236 24.27 20.70 -1.99
CA GLU A 236 23.82 22.01 -2.48
C GLU A 236 23.05 22.76 -1.39
N THR A 237 23.36 24.04 -1.21
CA THR A 237 22.76 24.87 -0.16
C THR A 237 21.33 25.32 -0.47
N LYS A 238 20.91 25.21 -1.73
CA LYS A 238 19.55 25.57 -2.17
C LYS A 238 18.71 24.30 -2.36
N PRO A 239 17.49 24.24 -1.82
CA PRO A 239 16.59 23.14 -2.12
C PRO A 239 16.08 23.25 -3.55
N LYS A 240 15.55 22.14 -4.05
CA LYS A 240 14.79 22.10 -5.31
C LYS A 240 13.63 23.11 -5.28
N GLU A 241 13.44 23.85 -6.38
CA GLU A 241 12.26 24.69 -6.56
C GLU A 241 10.99 23.83 -6.68
N LEU A 242 9.94 24.21 -5.95
CA LEU A 242 8.70 23.44 -5.87
C LEU A 242 7.59 24.12 -6.65
N THR A 243 6.90 23.33 -7.47
CA THR A 243 5.66 23.75 -8.12
C THR A 243 4.48 23.65 -7.15
N TYR A 244 3.35 24.28 -7.48
CA TYR A 244 2.12 24.13 -6.68
C TYR A 244 1.70 22.65 -6.57
N ASP A 245 1.83 21.88 -7.65
CA ASP A 245 1.54 20.44 -7.65
C ASP A 245 2.44 19.65 -6.70
N ASP A 246 3.71 20.06 -6.54
CA ASP A 246 4.61 19.44 -5.57
C ASP A 246 4.16 19.73 -4.14
N LEU A 247 3.69 20.94 -3.86
CA LEU A 247 3.13 21.29 -2.55
C LEU A 247 1.87 20.47 -2.25
N ILE A 248 1.00 20.27 -3.25
CA ILE A 248 -0.20 19.43 -3.12
C ILE A 248 0.16 17.98 -2.85
N LYS A 249 1.21 17.44 -3.49
CA LYS A 249 1.72 16.09 -3.21
C LYS A 249 2.21 15.95 -1.77
N VAL A 250 2.88 16.98 -1.24
CA VAL A 250 3.35 17.00 0.16
C VAL A 250 2.17 16.92 1.13
N PHE A 251 1.16 17.77 0.96
CA PHE A 251 -0.05 17.72 1.79
C PHE A 251 -0.82 16.41 1.62
N SER A 252 -1.00 15.93 0.40
CA SER A 252 -1.70 14.66 0.13
C SER A 252 -0.99 13.48 0.80
N ARG A 253 0.35 13.47 0.81
CA ARG A 253 1.14 12.47 1.53
C ARG A 253 1.00 12.60 3.04
N ALA A 254 1.08 13.80 3.59
CA ALA A 254 0.87 14.03 5.02
C ALA A 254 -0.55 13.65 5.48
N LEU A 255 -1.56 13.95 4.67
CA LEU A 255 -2.96 13.54 4.86
C LEU A 255 -3.09 12.03 4.89
N THR A 256 -2.55 11.34 3.86
CA THR A 256 -2.56 9.87 3.79
C THR A 256 -1.89 9.26 5.02
N LEU A 257 -0.80 9.86 5.53
CA LEU A 257 -0.13 9.33 6.71
C LEU A 257 -0.91 9.56 8.01
N GLU A 258 -1.64 10.67 8.12
CA GLU A 258 -2.51 10.91 9.28
C GLU A 258 -3.77 10.03 9.23
N THR A 259 -4.30 9.72 8.04
CA THR A 259 -5.45 8.81 7.89
C THR A 259 -5.08 7.36 8.20
N TYR A 260 -3.88 6.92 7.82
CA TYR A 260 -3.38 5.57 8.14
C TYR A 260 -3.06 5.38 9.63
N ASN A 261 -2.71 6.47 10.32
CA ASN A 261 -2.40 6.49 11.75
C ASN A 261 -3.56 7.08 12.57
N PHE A 262 -4.77 6.98 12.04
CA PHE A 262 -5.92 7.68 12.59
C PHE A 262 -6.16 7.28 14.05
N ASN A 263 -6.25 8.29 14.90
CA ASN A 263 -6.62 8.16 16.30
C ASN A 263 -7.52 9.34 16.70
N LYS A 264 -7.95 9.39 17.97
CA LYS A 264 -8.84 10.43 18.49
C LYS A 264 -8.35 11.88 18.31
N PHE A 265 -7.06 12.11 18.03
CA PHE A 265 -6.49 13.44 17.78
C PHE A 265 -6.25 13.73 16.29
N SER A 266 -6.57 12.80 15.39
CA SER A 266 -6.28 12.92 13.97
C SER A 266 -7.32 13.74 13.21
N LEU A 267 -8.60 13.70 13.62
CA LEU A 267 -9.70 14.32 12.88
C LEU A 267 -9.48 15.82 12.66
N SER A 268 -9.17 16.59 13.70
CA SER A 268 -8.95 18.04 13.60
C SER A 268 -7.76 18.41 12.69
N LYS A 269 -6.71 17.57 12.66
CA LYS A 269 -5.57 17.75 11.75
C LYS A 269 -5.96 17.46 10.31
N ILE A 270 -6.75 16.40 10.10
CA ILE A 270 -7.28 16.03 8.79
C ILE A 270 -8.17 17.14 8.25
N GLU A 271 -9.14 17.62 9.03
CA GLU A 271 -9.97 18.77 8.68
C GLU A 271 -9.14 20.01 8.32
N THR A 272 -8.09 20.29 9.11
CA THR A 272 -7.17 21.40 8.82
C THR A 272 -6.50 21.24 7.46
N MET A 273 -6.01 20.04 7.12
CA MET A 273 -5.41 19.76 5.82
C MET A 273 -6.45 19.81 4.68
N LEU A 274 -7.67 19.34 4.90
CA LEU A 274 -8.76 19.38 3.92
C LEU A 274 -9.27 20.80 3.62
N ASN A 275 -8.77 21.85 4.28
CA ASN A 275 -9.00 23.22 3.83
C ASN A 275 -8.22 23.57 2.55
N GLN A 276 -7.19 22.80 2.20
CA GLN A 276 -6.41 23.03 0.98
C GLN A 276 -7.14 22.43 -0.23
N LYS A 277 -7.18 23.12 -1.37
CA LYS A 277 -7.84 22.61 -2.59
C LYS A 277 -6.91 21.69 -3.38
N GLY A 278 -7.47 20.70 -4.09
CA GLY A 278 -6.73 19.83 -5.01
C GLY A 278 -6.02 18.63 -4.38
N LEU A 279 -6.29 18.32 -3.10
CA LEU A 279 -5.74 17.14 -2.44
C LEU A 279 -6.33 15.86 -3.03
N CYS A 280 -5.50 14.81 -3.11
CA CYS A 280 -5.95 13.47 -3.49
C CYS A 280 -6.40 12.70 -2.24
N THR A 281 -7.69 12.37 -2.15
CA THR A 281 -8.30 11.70 -0.99
C THR A 281 -8.62 10.23 -1.21
N ASP A 282 -8.54 9.71 -2.45
CA ASP A 282 -8.95 8.36 -2.83
C ASP A 282 -8.34 7.26 -1.94
N THR A 283 -7.03 7.35 -1.68
CA THR A 283 -6.32 6.36 -0.85
C THR A 283 -6.78 6.43 0.62
N SER A 284 -7.04 7.64 1.13
CA SER A 284 -7.54 7.86 2.49
C SER A 284 -8.99 7.37 2.65
N ILE A 285 -9.85 7.58 1.64
CA ILE A 285 -11.24 7.12 1.64
C ILE A 285 -11.28 5.60 1.68
N ARG A 286 -10.51 4.94 0.81
CA ARG A 286 -10.40 3.48 0.81
C ARG A 286 -9.95 2.96 2.18
N HIS A 287 -8.92 3.58 2.77
CA HIS A 287 -8.44 3.17 4.09
C HIS A 287 -9.51 3.31 5.18
N ALA A 288 -10.29 4.40 5.16
CA ALA A 288 -11.39 4.61 6.10
C ALA A 288 -12.47 3.52 5.97
N ILE A 289 -12.80 3.09 4.75
CA ILE A 289 -13.73 1.99 4.48
C ILE A 289 -13.17 0.66 5.01
N GLU A 290 -11.93 0.32 4.65
CA GLU A 290 -11.26 -0.93 5.07
C GLU A 290 -11.26 -1.08 6.60
N HIS A 291 -11.10 0.03 7.33
CA HIS A 291 -11.05 0.05 8.80
C HIS A 291 -12.42 0.31 9.47
N GLY A 292 -13.50 0.44 8.70
CA GLY A 292 -14.84 0.69 9.23
C GLY A 292 -14.95 2.02 9.99
N ASN A 293 -14.16 3.02 9.61
CA ASN A 293 -14.11 4.30 10.29
C ASN A 293 -15.03 5.32 9.60
N SER A 294 -16.30 5.33 10.02
CA SER A 294 -17.35 6.16 9.44
C SER A 294 -17.14 7.66 9.66
N GLU A 295 -16.62 8.07 10.80
CA GLU A 295 -16.35 9.48 11.11
C GLU A 295 -15.26 10.05 10.19
N LEU A 296 -14.15 9.32 10.02
CA LEU A 296 -13.09 9.69 9.07
C LEU A 296 -13.63 9.71 7.63
N LEU A 297 -14.42 8.71 7.25
CA LEU A 297 -14.99 8.61 5.92
C LEU A 297 -15.87 9.82 5.58
N ILE A 298 -16.80 10.19 6.48
CA ILE A 298 -17.67 11.37 6.29
C ILE A 298 -16.84 12.65 6.17
N CYS A 299 -15.80 12.81 6.99
CA CYS A 299 -14.88 13.95 6.89
C CYS A 299 -14.23 14.04 5.51
N LEU A 300 -13.75 12.91 4.98
CA LEU A 300 -13.11 12.84 3.65
C LEU A 300 -14.11 13.03 2.49
N LEU A 301 -15.33 12.49 2.59
CA LEU A 301 -16.35 12.61 1.54
C LEU A 301 -16.88 14.03 1.40
N ASN A 302 -16.95 14.78 2.51
CA ASN A 302 -17.33 16.20 2.51
C ASN A 302 -16.29 17.12 1.85
N TYR A 303 -15.08 16.62 1.58
CA TYR A 303 -14.05 17.40 0.91
C TYR A 303 -14.36 17.62 -0.57
N GLY A 304 -14.47 18.90 -0.98
CA GLY A 304 -14.37 19.31 -2.38
C GLY A 304 -15.37 18.69 -3.36
N ASN A 305 -16.53 18.21 -2.89
CA ASN A 305 -17.45 17.35 -3.65
C ASN A 305 -16.74 16.12 -4.24
N THR A 306 -16.00 15.39 -3.39
CA THR A 306 -15.28 14.19 -3.81
C THR A 306 -16.23 13.25 -4.55
N LYS A 307 -15.92 12.96 -5.81
CA LYS A 307 -16.70 12.01 -6.60
C LYS A 307 -16.39 10.61 -6.13
N VAL A 308 -17.38 9.96 -5.52
CA VAL A 308 -17.30 8.54 -5.19
C VAL A 308 -17.14 7.76 -6.49
N SER A 309 -16.01 7.07 -6.63
CA SER A 309 -15.76 6.16 -7.75
C SER A 309 -16.57 4.87 -7.58
N THR A 310 -16.84 4.16 -8.68
CA THR A 310 -17.47 2.82 -8.61
C THR A 310 -16.69 1.88 -7.70
N TYR A 311 -15.36 1.91 -7.79
CA TYR A 311 -14.47 1.13 -6.93
C TYR A 311 -14.65 1.43 -5.42
N THR A 312 -14.91 2.69 -5.07
CA THR A 312 -15.19 3.07 -3.67
C THR A 312 -16.50 2.46 -3.17
N LEU A 313 -17.50 2.39 -4.05
CA LEU A 313 -18.79 1.76 -3.75
C LEU A 313 -18.64 0.24 -3.63
N ASP A 314 -17.93 -0.42 -4.55
CA ASP A 314 -17.62 -1.86 -4.48
C ASP A 314 -17.02 -2.20 -3.10
N LYS A 315 -15.99 -1.46 -2.69
CA LYS A 315 -15.32 -1.67 -1.39
C LYS A 315 -16.22 -1.42 -0.18
N ALA A 316 -17.19 -0.52 -0.29
CA ALA A 316 -18.16 -0.28 0.79
C ALA A 316 -19.18 -1.42 0.90
N ILE A 317 -19.57 -2.02 -0.23
CA ILE A 317 -20.44 -3.21 -0.28
C ILE A 317 -19.69 -4.42 0.31
N GLU A 318 -18.49 -4.72 -0.20
CA GLU A 318 -17.63 -5.81 0.31
C GLU A 318 -17.36 -5.70 1.83
N LYS A 319 -17.29 -4.46 2.36
CA LYS A 319 -17.06 -4.25 3.79
C LYS A 319 -18.23 -4.74 4.65
N GLY A 320 -19.45 -4.78 4.10
CA GLY A 320 -20.67 -5.20 4.81
C GLY A 320 -21.11 -4.24 5.93
N ASP A 321 -20.52 -3.05 6.05
CA ASP A 321 -20.90 -2.07 7.07
C ASP A 321 -21.94 -1.09 6.49
N LEU A 322 -23.18 -1.21 6.97
CA LEU A 322 -24.31 -0.40 6.52
C LEU A 322 -24.09 1.11 6.73
N ALA A 323 -23.42 1.52 7.80
CA ALA A 323 -23.19 2.94 8.07
C ALA A 323 -22.18 3.52 7.08
N ILE A 324 -21.13 2.75 6.77
CA ILE A 324 -20.16 3.10 5.73
C ILE A 324 -20.84 3.19 4.37
N LEU A 325 -21.64 2.18 3.98
CA LEU A 325 -22.33 2.16 2.70
C LEU A 325 -23.28 3.36 2.54
N LYS A 326 -24.08 3.69 3.57
CA LYS A 326 -24.97 4.86 3.52
C LYS A 326 -24.20 6.16 3.34
N ALA A 327 -23.10 6.35 4.06
CA ALA A 327 -22.26 7.53 3.90
C ALA A 327 -21.71 7.66 2.47
N VAL A 328 -21.26 6.54 1.87
CA VAL A 328 -20.79 6.50 0.48
C VAL A 328 -21.91 6.80 -0.51
N LEU A 329 -23.09 6.20 -0.34
CA LEU A 329 -24.25 6.41 -1.22
C LEU A 329 -24.74 7.85 -1.20
N GLU A 330 -24.87 8.48 -0.02
CA GLU A 330 -25.28 9.88 0.14
C GLU A 330 -24.37 10.88 -0.61
N HIS A 331 -23.08 10.54 -0.74
CA HIS A 331 -22.09 11.35 -1.46
C HIS A 331 -21.84 10.87 -2.90
N SER A 332 -22.46 9.76 -3.30
CA SER A 332 -22.31 9.24 -4.64
C SER A 332 -23.17 10.03 -5.62
N THR A 333 -22.50 10.69 -6.56
CA THR A 333 -23.14 11.20 -7.78
C THR A 333 -23.06 10.19 -8.93
N THR A 334 -22.38 9.06 -8.70
CA THR A 334 -22.18 7.99 -9.66
C THR A 334 -23.39 7.06 -9.58
N LYS A 335 -23.98 6.74 -10.74
CA LYS A 335 -25.00 5.69 -10.82
C LYS A 335 -24.38 4.39 -10.33
N ILE A 336 -25.09 3.69 -9.47
CA ILE A 336 -24.76 2.29 -9.13
C ILE A 336 -24.64 1.54 -10.47
N ALA A 337 -23.63 0.69 -10.63
CA ALA A 337 -23.51 -0.16 -11.81
C ALA A 337 -24.19 -1.52 -11.57
N LEU A 338 -24.54 -2.23 -12.65
CA LEU A 338 -25.13 -3.58 -12.54
C LEU A 338 -24.21 -4.53 -11.77
N TYR A 339 -22.90 -4.34 -11.90
CA TYR A 339 -21.87 -5.07 -11.18
C TYR A 339 -22.00 -4.89 -9.65
N ASN A 340 -22.14 -3.65 -9.16
CA ASN A 340 -22.34 -3.36 -7.72
C ASN A 340 -23.57 -4.08 -7.16
N LEU A 341 -24.67 -4.10 -7.93
CA LEU A 341 -25.89 -4.77 -7.51
C LEU A 341 -25.68 -6.30 -7.48
N GLY A 342 -24.95 -6.85 -8.45
CA GLY A 342 -24.56 -8.26 -8.45
C GLY A 342 -23.78 -8.64 -7.19
N GLU A 343 -22.73 -7.88 -6.84
CA GLU A 343 -21.95 -8.12 -5.61
C GLU A 343 -22.84 -8.07 -4.37
N ALA A 344 -23.70 -7.05 -4.24
CA ALA A 344 -24.60 -6.95 -3.08
C ALA A 344 -25.61 -8.10 -2.98
N ILE A 345 -25.99 -8.70 -4.12
CA ILE A 345 -26.84 -9.89 -4.16
C ILE A 345 -26.04 -11.12 -3.71
N GLU A 346 -24.83 -11.30 -4.24
CA GLU A 346 -23.96 -12.44 -3.93
C GLU A 346 -23.53 -12.46 -2.46
N GLU A 347 -23.26 -11.30 -1.86
CA GLU A 347 -22.96 -11.17 -0.42
C GLU A 347 -24.16 -11.59 0.45
N GLY A 348 -25.39 -11.46 -0.04
CA GLY A 348 -26.61 -11.93 0.62
C GLY A 348 -27.02 -11.18 1.88
N ASP A 349 -26.31 -10.11 2.29
CA ASP A 349 -26.72 -9.24 3.38
C ASP A 349 -27.92 -8.38 2.96
N LEU A 350 -29.09 -8.69 3.52
CA LEU A 350 -30.36 -8.03 3.18
C LEU A 350 -30.35 -6.52 3.48
N ALA A 351 -29.63 -6.07 4.51
CA ALA A 351 -29.59 -4.64 4.85
C ALA A 351 -28.75 -3.86 3.86
N ILE A 352 -27.61 -4.43 3.44
CA ILE A 352 -26.75 -3.89 2.38
C ILE A 352 -27.49 -3.88 1.05
N LEU A 353 -28.04 -5.02 0.63
CA LEU A 353 -28.78 -5.16 -0.61
C LEU A 353 -29.95 -4.18 -0.70
N LYS A 354 -30.71 -4.05 0.39
CA LYS A 354 -31.81 -3.08 0.46
C LYS A 354 -31.32 -1.64 0.30
N ALA A 355 -30.22 -1.26 0.96
CA ALA A 355 -29.66 0.08 0.82
C ALA A 355 -29.19 0.37 -0.62
N VAL A 356 -28.57 -0.61 -1.29
CA VAL A 356 -28.19 -0.51 -2.70
C VAL A 356 -29.43 -0.34 -3.59
N LEU A 357 -30.46 -1.17 -3.42
CA LEU A 357 -31.69 -1.13 -4.22
C LEU A 357 -32.47 0.18 -4.04
N GLU A 358 -32.56 0.73 -2.82
CA GLU A 358 -33.23 2.00 -2.54
C GLU A 358 -32.52 3.21 -3.15
N HIS A 359 -31.20 3.12 -3.35
CA HIS A 359 -30.38 4.18 -3.92
C HIS A 359 -30.09 3.98 -5.42
N SER A 360 -30.46 2.82 -5.97
CA SER A 360 -30.21 2.48 -7.36
C SER A 360 -31.16 3.21 -8.29
N THR A 361 -30.61 3.88 -9.31
CA THR A 361 -31.37 4.35 -10.48
C THR A 361 -31.46 3.29 -11.58
N ILE A 362 -30.92 2.10 -11.36
CA ILE A 362 -30.85 1.02 -12.34
C ILE A 362 -32.12 0.19 -12.29
N GLU A 363 -32.62 -0.21 -13.46
CA GLU A 363 -33.64 -1.24 -13.57
C GLU A 363 -33.06 -2.60 -13.20
N VAL A 364 -33.66 -3.27 -12.20
CA VAL A 364 -33.32 -4.65 -11.85
C VAL A 364 -33.83 -5.56 -12.96
N GLY A 365 -32.89 -6.10 -13.74
CA GLY A 365 -33.17 -6.94 -14.91
C GLY A 365 -33.04 -8.44 -14.63
N SER A 366 -33.28 -9.25 -15.66
CA SER A 366 -33.29 -10.72 -15.54
C SER A 366 -31.97 -11.28 -15.02
N SER A 367 -30.83 -10.69 -15.40
CA SER A 367 -29.51 -11.11 -14.92
C SER A 367 -29.40 -11.01 -13.39
N ASN A 368 -29.94 -9.95 -12.78
CA ASN A 368 -29.90 -9.79 -11.32
C ASN A 368 -30.81 -10.81 -10.62
N ILE A 369 -31.94 -11.16 -11.23
CA ILE A 369 -32.84 -12.21 -10.72
C ILE A 369 -32.13 -13.57 -10.78
N TYR A 370 -31.47 -13.89 -11.89
CA TYR A 370 -30.69 -15.13 -12.01
C TYR A 370 -29.57 -15.20 -10.97
N THR A 371 -28.78 -14.14 -10.79
CA THR A 371 -27.75 -14.06 -9.74
C THR A 371 -28.36 -14.28 -8.35
N ALA A 372 -29.54 -13.69 -8.06
CA ALA A 372 -30.24 -13.90 -6.80
C ALA A 372 -30.68 -15.36 -6.61
N GLU A 373 -31.17 -16.02 -7.66
CA GLU A 373 -31.57 -17.42 -7.62
C GLU A 373 -30.39 -18.37 -7.40
N GLU A 374 -29.19 -18.02 -7.92
CA GLU A 374 -27.94 -18.74 -7.68
C GLU A 374 -27.46 -18.65 -6.21
N THR A 375 -27.84 -17.61 -5.45
CA THR A 375 -27.55 -17.55 -4.01
C THR A 375 -28.32 -18.59 -3.20
N HIS A 376 -29.41 -19.14 -3.76
CA HIS A 376 -30.38 -20.01 -3.07
C HIS A 376 -30.96 -19.41 -1.76
N ASN A 377 -30.87 -18.09 -1.59
CA ASN A 377 -31.42 -17.36 -0.46
C ASN A 377 -32.79 -16.77 -0.82
N LEU A 378 -33.86 -17.34 -0.27
CA LEU A 378 -35.24 -16.92 -0.58
C LEU A 378 -35.51 -15.45 -0.26
N ASP A 379 -34.95 -14.93 0.84
CA ASP A 379 -35.16 -13.54 1.24
C ASP A 379 -34.49 -12.56 0.24
N VAL A 380 -33.31 -12.93 -0.27
CA VAL A 380 -32.60 -12.16 -1.31
C VAL A 380 -33.39 -12.19 -2.63
N ILE A 381 -33.86 -13.37 -3.04
CA ILE A 381 -34.66 -13.53 -4.27
C ILE A 381 -35.94 -12.70 -4.19
N GLU A 382 -36.66 -12.76 -3.07
CA GLU A 382 -37.88 -11.99 -2.87
C GLU A 382 -37.61 -10.48 -2.89
N LEU A 383 -36.55 -10.05 -2.22
CA LEU A 383 -36.15 -8.64 -2.20
C LEU A 383 -35.76 -8.13 -3.59
N VAL A 384 -34.98 -8.88 -4.36
CA VAL A 384 -34.60 -8.49 -5.74
C VAL A 384 -35.82 -8.45 -6.65
N LYS A 385 -36.71 -9.46 -6.60
CA LYS A 385 -37.93 -9.50 -7.41
C LYS A 385 -38.86 -8.33 -7.10
N LYS A 386 -38.96 -7.91 -5.83
CA LYS A 386 -39.75 -6.73 -5.42
C LYS A 386 -39.32 -5.44 -6.12
N TYR A 387 -38.04 -5.28 -6.42
CA TYR A 387 -37.48 -4.10 -7.10
C TYR A 387 -37.32 -4.31 -8.62
N SER A 388 -37.69 -5.48 -9.15
CA SER A 388 -37.68 -5.76 -10.58
C SER A 388 -38.84 -5.08 -11.31
N THR A 389 -38.53 -4.50 -12.47
CA THR A 389 -39.53 -3.94 -13.40
C THR A 389 -40.06 -5.00 -14.36
N ILE A 390 -39.50 -6.20 -14.31
CA ILE A 390 -39.98 -7.36 -15.05
C ILE A 390 -41.25 -7.83 -14.36
N ASN A 391 -42.40 -7.40 -14.88
CA ASN A 391 -43.64 -8.12 -14.64
C ASN A 391 -43.37 -9.58 -14.97
N THR A 392 -43.52 -10.44 -13.97
CA THR A 392 -43.50 -11.89 -14.09
C THR A 392 -44.16 -12.27 -15.40
N ILE A 393 -43.36 -12.67 -16.40
CA ILE A 393 -43.87 -13.48 -17.49
C ILE A 393 -44.27 -14.76 -16.77
N THR A 394 -45.58 -14.86 -16.56
CA THR A 394 -46.29 -16.02 -16.08
C THR A 394 -45.63 -17.27 -16.62
N SER A 395 -45.35 -18.19 -15.72
CA SER A 395 -45.30 -19.62 -16.06
C SER A 395 -46.47 -19.90 -16.99
N GLU A 396 -46.21 -19.98 -18.30
CA GLU A 396 -47.09 -20.72 -19.19
C GLU A 396 -47.00 -22.15 -18.68
N GLU A 397 -48.05 -22.55 -17.99
CA GLU A 397 -48.43 -23.95 -17.86
C GLU A 397 -48.30 -24.55 -19.26
N ASN A 398 -47.25 -25.35 -19.48
CA ASN A 398 -47.30 -26.39 -20.49
C ASN A 398 -48.38 -27.36 -20.03
N THR A 399 -49.64 -26.99 -20.29
CA THR A 399 -50.74 -27.93 -20.43
C THR A 399 -50.30 -28.86 -21.55
N ILE A 400 -49.91 -30.07 -21.13
CA ILE A 400 -49.73 -31.20 -22.03
C ILE A 400 -51.14 -31.46 -22.58
N ASP A 401 -51.44 -30.88 -23.73
CA ASP A 401 -52.63 -31.20 -24.51
C ASP A 401 -52.47 -32.64 -25.00
N THR A 402 -53.02 -33.57 -24.22
CA THR A 402 -53.24 -34.96 -24.61
C THR A 402 -54.23 -35.00 -25.77
N THR A 403 -53.76 -34.68 -26.97
CA THR A 403 -54.38 -35.16 -28.21
C THR A 403 -53.82 -36.56 -28.48
N LEU A 404 -54.60 -37.52 -28.00
CA LEU A 404 -54.49 -38.94 -28.25
C LEU A 404 -54.59 -39.20 -29.77
N THR A 405 -53.46 -39.21 -30.49
CA THR A 405 -53.41 -39.81 -31.83
C THR A 405 -53.38 -41.33 -31.66
N VAL A 406 -54.52 -41.93 -31.97
CA VAL A 406 -54.70 -43.37 -32.13
C VAL A 406 -53.62 -43.90 -33.07
N VAL A 407 -52.74 -44.75 -32.54
CA VAL A 407 -51.78 -45.53 -33.31
C VAL A 407 -52.57 -46.68 -33.95
N GLU A 408 -52.73 -46.65 -35.27
CA GLU A 408 -53.14 -47.83 -36.03
C GLU A 408 -52.08 -48.92 -35.89
N GLU A 409 -52.56 -50.12 -35.60
CA GLU A 409 -51.80 -51.34 -35.34
C GLU A 409 -50.90 -51.73 -36.51
N VAL A 410 -49.64 -52.04 -36.20
CA VAL A 410 -48.76 -52.81 -37.09
C VAL A 410 -49.00 -54.30 -36.78
N PRO A 411 -49.38 -55.15 -37.76
CA PRO A 411 -49.45 -56.57 -37.51
C PRO A 411 -48.06 -57.22 -37.56
N VAL A 412 -47.93 -58.13 -36.60
CA VAL A 412 -46.79 -58.93 -36.18
C VAL A 412 -46.16 -59.76 -37.31
N LEU A 413 -44.82 -59.82 -37.31
CA LEU A 413 -44.03 -60.80 -38.04
C LEU A 413 -44.09 -62.17 -37.35
N GLY A 414 -44.46 -63.21 -38.10
CA GLY A 414 -43.71 -64.47 -38.09
C GLY A 414 -44.39 -65.71 -37.52
N GLU A 415 -44.33 -66.77 -38.35
CA GLU A 415 -44.41 -68.23 -38.12
C GLU A 415 -45.50 -68.82 -39.05
N GLY A 416 -45.25 -69.71 -40.00
CA GLY A 416 -44.33 -70.83 -40.03
C GLY A 416 -45.14 -72.08 -40.42
N THR A 417 -44.74 -72.75 -41.50
CA THR A 417 -44.92 -74.18 -41.85
C THR A 417 -46.21 -74.74 -42.50
N GLU A 418 -45.93 -75.58 -43.52
CA GLU A 418 -46.66 -76.73 -44.11
C GLU A 418 -47.98 -76.48 -44.86
N GLY A 419 -48.29 -77.06 -46.02
CA GLY A 419 -47.68 -78.10 -46.86
C GLY A 419 -48.64 -78.46 -48.02
N VAL A 420 -48.14 -79.30 -48.94
CA VAL A 420 -48.75 -79.93 -50.14
C VAL A 420 -48.61 -79.19 -51.47
#